data_AF-A0A3C0FB28-F1
#
_entry.id   AF-A0A3C0FB28-F1
#
_cell.length_a   1.000
_cell.length_b   1.000
_cell.length_c   1.000
_cell.angle_alpha   90.00
_cell.angle_beta   90.00
_cell.angle_gamma   90.00
#
_symmetry.space_group_name_H-M   'P 1'
#
loop_
_entity.id
_entity.type
_entity.pdbx_description
1 polymer ?
#
loop_
_entity_poly.entity_id
_entity_poly.type
_entity_poly.pdbx_seq_one_letter_code
_entity_poly.pdbx_strand_id
1 'polypeptide(L)'
;MRHVIRLGLILTIICGVAAASLASVYTATRPLIEAQRYAELQAALSRVVPGADSFQRIEKDNRVHYLGLAQGLPVGAAAAVRSRGYGPLPMEMLVGVDGRGQLTGVLIISMSETPGIGTRVRQPAFLGQFSGKHVNDPIALGTDIDGITNATISVRALVSGVREAADLLKGDFLGQIKPRKAIDWAKIPDGDYEGTAAGVGGPVVVRVTVAQGRMTRVAVVRHNESPGHSDPAIALMPGRLVERQALDVDVVSNATITSRAILAAVEAALKDYVIILPR
;
A
#
# COMPACT_ATOMS: atom_id res chain seq x y z
N MET A 1 -5.85 15.85 -65.45
CA MET A 1 -5.13 14.87 -64.61
C MET A 1 -3.79 15.40 -64.06
N ARG A 2 -2.87 15.94 -64.88
CA ARG A 2 -1.55 16.45 -64.42
C ARG A 2 -1.62 17.51 -63.30
N HIS A 3 -2.59 18.44 -63.35
CA HIS A 3 -2.77 19.46 -62.30
C HIS A 3 -3.24 18.88 -60.96
N VAL A 4 -4.16 17.90 -61.00
CA VAL A 4 -4.66 17.23 -59.79
C VAL A 4 -3.53 16.43 -59.12
N ILE A 5 -2.72 15.73 -59.92
CA ILE A 5 -1.54 15.00 -59.41
C ILE A 5 -0.51 15.97 -58.82
N ARG A 6 -0.24 17.11 -59.48
CA ARG A 6 0.71 18.12 -58.99
C ARG A 6 0.26 18.74 -57.66
N LEU A 7 -1.01 19.11 -57.54
CA LEU A 7 -1.57 19.67 -56.30
C LEU A 7 -1.57 18.63 -55.16
N GLY A 8 -1.92 17.37 -55.47
CA GLY A 8 -1.83 16.28 -54.49
C GLY A 8 -0.41 16.06 -53.97
N LEU A 9 0.59 16.10 -54.86
CA LEU A 9 2.00 15.90 -54.50
C LEU A 9 2.54 17.06 -53.66
N ILE A 10 2.20 18.30 -54.00
CA ILE A 10 2.57 19.49 -53.20
C ILE A 10 1.97 19.39 -51.79
N LEU A 11 0.69 19.01 -51.67
CA LEU A 11 0.03 18.86 -50.37
C LEU A 11 0.70 17.76 -49.53
N THR A 12 1.03 16.61 -50.13
CA THR A 12 1.74 15.53 -49.43
C THR A 12 3.09 15.98 -48.91
N ILE A 13 3.85 16.76 -49.69
CA ILE A 13 5.15 17.30 -49.24
C ILE A 13 4.95 18.25 -48.06
N ILE A 14 4.01 19.20 -48.15
CA ILE A 14 3.76 20.16 -47.07
C ILE A 14 3.32 19.44 -45.79
N CYS A 15 2.37 18.50 -45.90
CA CYS A 15 1.94 17.68 -44.77
C CYS A 15 3.10 16.84 -44.20
N GLY A 16 3.95 16.28 -45.05
CA GLY A 16 5.13 15.51 -44.64
C GLY A 16 6.14 16.35 -43.86
N VAL A 17 6.44 17.57 -44.34
CA VAL A 17 7.35 18.51 -43.66
C VAL A 17 6.74 18.97 -42.33
N ALA A 18 5.44 19.27 -42.29
CA ALA A 18 4.76 19.67 -41.07
C ALA A 18 4.76 18.54 -40.02
N ALA A 19 4.45 17.30 -40.43
CA ALA A 19 4.47 16.13 -39.55
C ALA A 19 5.88 15.81 -39.05
N ALA A 20 6.90 15.89 -39.91
CA ALA A 20 8.30 15.66 -39.53
C ALA A 20 8.81 16.73 -38.56
N SER A 21 8.41 17.99 -38.77
CA SER A 21 8.76 19.10 -37.89
C SER A 21 8.13 18.92 -36.50
N LEU A 22 6.83 18.60 -36.44
CA LEU A 22 6.13 18.33 -35.19
C LEU A 22 6.70 17.10 -34.47
N ALA A 23 7.01 16.03 -35.20
CA ALA A 23 7.59 14.81 -34.63
C ALA A 23 8.98 15.07 -34.04
N SER A 24 9.82 15.86 -34.70
CA SER A 24 11.16 16.23 -34.20
C SER A 24 11.08 17.07 -32.93
N VAL A 25 10.16 18.06 -32.90
CA VAL A 25 9.91 18.86 -31.69
C VAL A 25 9.40 17.97 -30.56
N TYR A 26 8.47 17.05 -30.85
CA TYR A 26 7.91 16.12 -29.86
C TYR A 26 8.97 15.17 -29.30
N THR A 27 9.81 14.54 -30.14
CA THR A 27 10.84 13.59 -29.67
C THR A 27 11.92 14.27 -28.85
N ALA A 28 12.31 15.50 -29.18
CA ALA A 28 13.29 16.28 -28.43
C ALA A 28 12.75 16.78 -27.07
N THR A 29 11.46 17.15 -27.00
CA THR A 29 10.86 17.72 -25.77
C THR A 29 10.30 16.67 -24.81
N ARG A 30 9.90 15.50 -25.34
CA ARG A 30 9.34 14.39 -24.56
C ARG A 30 10.18 13.97 -23.35
N PRO A 31 11.52 13.73 -23.44
CA PRO A 31 12.29 13.25 -22.29
C PRO A 31 12.31 14.26 -21.12
N LEU A 32 12.32 15.55 -21.43
CA LEU A 32 12.27 16.60 -20.39
C LEU A 32 10.89 16.66 -19.72
N ILE A 33 9.82 16.56 -20.50
CA ILE A 33 8.44 16.53 -20.00
C ILE A 33 8.22 15.30 -19.12
N GLU A 34 8.70 14.13 -19.56
CA GLU A 34 8.59 12.90 -18.78
C GLU A 34 9.36 13.00 -17.46
N ALA A 35 10.61 13.48 -17.49
CA ALA A 35 11.42 13.66 -16.28
C ALA A 35 10.75 14.59 -15.25
N GLN A 36 10.20 15.73 -15.72
CA GLN A 36 9.46 16.65 -14.84
C GLN A 36 8.19 16.01 -14.28
N ARG A 37 7.42 15.29 -15.11
CA ARG A 37 6.21 14.58 -14.66
C ARG A 37 6.53 13.52 -13.61
N TYR A 38 7.63 12.77 -13.79
CA TYR A 38 8.07 11.79 -12.79
C TYR A 38 8.47 12.47 -11.48
N ALA A 39 9.19 13.59 -11.53
CA ALA A 39 9.56 14.35 -10.34
C ALA A 39 8.34 14.93 -9.61
N GLU A 40 7.38 15.50 -10.34
CA GLU A 40 6.13 16.02 -9.77
C GLU A 40 5.29 14.91 -9.13
N LEU A 41 5.17 13.76 -9.80
CA LEU A 41 4.46 12.61 -9.27
C LEU A 41 5.14 12.06 -8.01
N GLN A 42 6.47 11.94 -8.00
CA GLN A 42 7.21 11.51 -6.81
C GLN A 42 7.04 12.49 -5.65
N ALA A 43 7.07 13.80 -5.92
CA ALA A 43 6.82 14.81 -4.89
C ALA A 43 5.38 14.74 -4.36
N ALA A 44 4.40 14.52 -5.23
CA ALA A 44 3.01 14.31 -4.86
C ALA A 44 2.82 13.06 -3.98
N LEU A 45 3.42 11.94 -4.37
CA LEU A 45 3.38 10.68 -3.64
C LEU A 45 4.05 10.78 -2.27
N SER A 46 5.19 11.45 -2.18
CA SER A 46 5.91 11.66 -0.91
C SER A 46 5.13 12.53 0.07
N ARG A 47 4.28 13.45 -0.42
CA ARG A 47 3.39 14.26 0.42
C ARG A 47 2.25 13.44 1.00
N VAL A 48 1.68 12.54 0.22
CA VAL A 48 0.54 11.74 0.67
C VAL A 48 0.97 10.47 1.40
N VAL A 49 2.17 9.93 1.19
CA VAL A 49 2.70 8.79 1.95
C VAL A 49 4.03 9.21 2.58
N PRO A 50 3.98 9.93 3.71
CA PRO A 50 5.19 10.33 4.41
C PRO A 50 5.97 9.11 4.89
N GLY A 51 7.29 9.11 4.70
CA GLY A 51 8.18 8.04 5.14
C GLY A 51 8.50 6.98 4.09
N ALA A 52 7.91 7.03 2.88
CA ALA A 52 8.35 6.19 1.77
C ALA A 52 9.51 6.83 0.99
N ASP A 53 10.56 6.06 0.73
CA ASP A 53 11.73 6.47 -0.06
C ASP A 53 11.56 6.15 -1.55
N SER A 54 10.66 5.22 -1.87
CA SER A 54 10.41 4.76 -3.24
C SER A 54 8.95 4.36 -3.43
N PHE A 55 8.47 4.41 -4.68
CA PHE A 55 7.09 4.10 -5.01
C PHE A 55 7.01 3.10 -6.15
N GLN A 56 6.26 2.01 -5.96
CA GLN A 56 5.94 1.06 -7.01
C GLN A 56 4.54 1.32 -7.54
N ARG A 57 4.41 1.57 -8.84
CA ARG A 57 3.11 1.70 -9.52
C ARG A 57 2.53 0.32 -9.77
N ILE A 58 1.30 0.10 -9.32
CA ILE A 58 0.53 -1.11 -9.56
C ILE A 58 -0.76 -0.69 -10.25
N GLU A 59 -1.09 -1.38 -11.34
CA GLU A 59 -2.29 -1.13 -12.12
C GLU A 59 -3.16 -2.38 -12.11
N LYS A 60 -4.38 -2.25 -11.58
CA LYS A 60 -5.33 -3.34 -11.41
C LYS A 60 -6.73 -2.82 -11.69
N ASP A 61 -7.52 -3.58 -12.45
CA ASP A 61 -8.91 -3.22 -12.79
C ASP A 61 -9.06 -1.80 -13.38
N ASN A 62 -8.09 -1.39 -14.22
CA ASN A 62 -8.03 -0.05 -14.83
C ASN A 62 -7.90 1.09 -13.80
N ARG A 63 -7.36 0.79 -12.61
CA ARG A 63 -7.11 1.72 -11.52
C ARG A 63 -5.63 1.70 -11.16
N VAL A 64 -5.09 2.86 -10.82
CA VAL A 64 -3.68 3.05 -10.54
C VAL A 64 -3.50 3.31 -9.05
N HIS A 65 -2.71 2.45 -8.40
CA HIS A 65 -2.26 2.66 -7.03
C HIS A 65 -0.74 2.58 -6.95
N TYR A 66 -0.20 3.14 -5.88
CA TYR A 66 1.22 3.30 -5.65
C TYR A 66 1.54 2.74 -4.28
N LEU A 67 2.45 1.79 -4.23
CA LEU A 67 2.97 1.23 -3.00
C LEU A 67 4.19 2.04 -2.56
N GLY A 68 4.10 2.71 -1.41
CA GLY A 68 5.21 3.44 -0.80
C GLY A 68 6.08 2.49 0.01
N LEU A 69 7.38 2.44 -0.32
CA LEU A 69 8.37 1.59 0.32
C LEU A 69 9.44 2.43 1.03
N ALA A 70 9.75 2.08 2.27
CA ALA A 70 10.93 2.56 3.00
C ALA A 70 11.91 1.40 3.15
N GLN A 71 13.16 1.57 2.71
CA GLN A 71 14.17 0.49 2.77
C GLN A 71 13.68 -0.86 2.16
N GLY A 72 12.85 -0.79 1.11
CA GLY A 72 12.25 -1.97 0.47
C GLY A 72 11.02 -2.57 1.16
N LEU A 73 10.57 -2.00 2.29
CA LEU A 73 9.39 -2.45 3.04
C LEU A 73 8.18 -1.52 2.82
N PRO A 74 6.96 -2.06 2.65
CA PRO A 74 5.77 -1.24 2.45
C PRO A 74 5.36 -0.51 3.74
N VAL A 75 5.36 0.83 3.67
CA VAL A 75 5.04 1.75 4.78
C VAL A 75 3.73 2.52 4.56
N GLY A 76 3.24 2.58 3.33
CA GLY A 76 1.99 3.25 2.98
C GLY A 76 1.63 3.00 1.52
N ALA A 77 0.48 3.48 1.10
CA ALA A 77 0.09 3.47 -0.30
C ALA A 77 -0.74 4.67 -0.66
N ALA A 78 -0.77 4.99 -1.95
CA ALA A 78 -1.62 6.01 -2.50
C ALA A 78 -2.46 5.46 -3.65
N ALA A 79 -3.71 5.90 -3.75
CA ALA A 79 -4.57 5.59 -4.88
C ALA A 79 -4.84 6.86 -5.69
N ALA A 80 -4.69 6.77 -7.01
CA ALA A 80 -5.12 7.82 -7.92
C ALA A 80 -6.57 7.52 -8.36
N VAL A 81 -7.49 8.41 -8.01
CA VAL A 81 -8.92 8.26 -8.28
C VAL A 81 -9.47 9.47 -9.01
N ARG A 82 -10.56 9.26 -9.72
CA ARG A 82 -11.24 10.30 -10.50
C ARG A 82 -12.69 10.35 -10.08
N SER A 83 -13.18 11.53 -9.73
CA SER A 83 -14.59 11.72 -9.37
C SER A 83 -15.21 12.86 -10.16
N ARG A 84 -16.52 12.77 -10.40
CA ARG A 84 -17.25 13.76 -11.19
C ARG A 84 -17.78 14.89 -10.30
N GLY A 85 -17.25 16.09 -10.49
CA GLY A 85 -17.71 17.32 -9.86
C GLY A 85 -18.67 18.13 -10.73
N TYR A 86 -18.74 19.44 -10.47
CA TYR A 86 -19.57 20.37 -11.26
C TYR A 86 -18.90 20.73 -12.59
N GLY A 87 -17.58 20.70 -12.64
CA GLY A 87 -16.79 21.03 -13.82
C GLY A 87 -17.00 20.07 -15.01
N PRO A 88 -16.59 20.48 -16.23
CA PRO A 88 -16.72 19.66 -17.43
C PRO A 88 -15.76 18.45 -17.45
N LEU A 89 -14.66 18.50 -16.67
CA LEU A 89 -13.68 17.42 -16.54
C LEU A 89 -13.73 16.85 -15.12
N PRO A 90 -13.47 15.54 -14.94
CA PRO A 90 -13.42 14.92 -13.63
C PRO A 90 -12.29 15.51 -12.78
N MET A 91 -12.49 15.50 -11.47
CA MET A 91 -11.46 15.80 -10.49
C MET A 91 -10.54 14.60 -10.33
N GLU A 92 -9.24 14.81 -10.49
CA GLU A 92 -8.22 13.80 -10.24
C GLU A 92 -7.56 14.08 -8.90
N MET A 93 -7.49 13.06 -8.07
CA MET A 93 -6.91 13.17 -6.75
C MET A 93 -6.07 11.95 -6.42
N LEU A 94 -5.07 12.18 -5.59
CA LEU A 94 -4.19 11.21 -5.01
C LEU A 94 -4.46 11.18 -3.51
N VAL A 95 -4.85 10.01 -3.00
CA VAL A 95 -5.17 9.84 -1.58
C VAL A 95 -4.20 8.83 -1.02
N GLY A 96 -3.49 9.21 0.04
CA GLY A 96 -2.52 8.36 0.72
C GLY A 96 -3.08 7.78 2.01
N VAL A 97 -2.61 6.58 2.33
CA VAL A 97 -2.80 5.91 3.62
C VAL A 97 -1.48 5.40 4.15
N ASP A 98 -1.33 5.37 5.46
CA ASP A 98 -0.23 4.69 6.13
C ASP A 98 -0.45 3.17 6.19
N GLY A 99 0.55 2.43 6.67
CA GLY A 99 0.48 0.98 6.87
C GLY A 99 -0.55 0.52 7.92
N ARG A 100 -1.20 1.44 8.65
CA ARG A 100 -2.29 1.16 9.60
C ARG A 100 -3.66 1.39 8.97
N GLY A 101 -3.73 2.00 7.79
CA GLY A 101 -4.98 2.39 7.15
C GLY A 101 -5.50 3.74 7.60
N GLN A 102 -4.67 4.59 8.21
CA GLN A 102 -5.02 6.00 8.43
C GLN A 102 -4.72 6.80 7.17
N LEU A 103 -5.66 7.66 6.79
CA LEU A 103 -5.48 8.62 5.72
C LEU A 103 -4.42 9.63 6.15
N THR A 104 -3.33 9.66 5.42
CA THR A 104 -2.21 10.57 5.66
C THR A 104 -2.42 11.89 4.94
N GLY A 105 -3.06 11.88 3.77
CA GLY A 105 -3.44 13.10 3.08
C GLY A 105 -4.16 12.90 1.76
N VAL A 106 -4.74 13.99 1.27
CA VAL A 106 -5.44 14.08 -0.02
C VAL A 106 -4.82 15.21 -0.82
N LEU A 107 -4.38 14.90 -2.04
CA LEU A 107 -3.85 15.86 -2.99
C LEU A 107 -4.71 15.88 -4.25
N ILE A 108 -5.17 17.06 -4.64
CA ILE A 108 -5.91 17.24 -5.89
C ILE A 108 -4.90 17.53 -7.01
N ILE A 109 -4.75 16.59 -7.94
CA ILE A 109 -3.84 16.72 -9.09
C ILE A 109 -4.45 17.70 -10.10
N SER A 110 -5.70 17.47 -10.51
CA SER A 110 -6.37 18.27 -11.52
C SER A 110 -7.87 18.42 -11.23
N MET A 111 -8.46 19.54 -11.63
CA MET A 111 -9.90 19.79 -11.53
C MET A 111 -10.32 20.94 -12.43
N SER A 112 -11.58 20.95 -12.84
CA SER A 112 -12.17 22.01 -13.68
C SER A 112 -13.40 22.65 -13.05
N GLU A 113 -13.42 22.74 -11.72
CA GLU A 113 -14.50 23.35 -10.95
C GLU A 113 -14.55 24.88 -11.11
N THR A 114 -15.71 25.48 -10.82
CA THR A 114 -15.88 26.94 -10.90
C THR A 114 -14.89 27.68 -9.98
N PRO A 115 -14.05 28.57 -10.52
CA PRO A 115 -13.10 29.36 -9.73
C PRO A 115 -13.78 30.15 -8.61
N GLY A 116 -13.21 30.12 -7.41
CA GLY A 116 -13.73 30.84 -6.24
C GLY A 116 -14.90 30.15 -5.53
N ILE A 117 -15.54 29.16 -6.16
CA ILE A 117 -16.62 28.39 -5.55
C ILE A 117 -16.15 26.97 -5.28
N GLY A 118 -16.04 26.14 -6.32
CA GLY A 118 -15.69 24.73 -6.22
C GLY A 118 -14.20 24.51 -5.98
N THR A 119 -13.34 25.43 -6.41
CA THR A 119 -11.89 25.35 -6.15
C THR A 119 -11.51 25.49 -4.68
N ARG A 120 -12.44 25.94 -3.81
CA ARG A 120 -12.21 26.05 -2.35
C ARG A 120 -11.94 24.72 -1.68
N VAL A 121 -12.32 23.60 -2.30
CA VAL A 121 -11.96 22.27 -1.79
C VAL A 121 -10.45 22.00 -1.78
N ARG A 122 -9.64 22.82 -2.48
CA ARG A 122 -8.15 22.78 -2.42
C ARG A 122 -7.57 23.44 -1.16
N GLN A 123 -8.38 24.13 -0.37
CA GLN A 123 -7.87 24.86 0.80
C GLN A 123 -7.31 23.86 1.83
N PRO A 124 -6.13 24.13 2.43
CA PRO A 124 -5.54 23.25 3.43
C PRO A 124 -6.47 22.99 4.62
N ALA A 125 -7.25 23.99 5.04
CA ALA A 125 -8.24 23.85 6.10
C ALA A 125 -9.32 22.80 5.78
N PHE A 126 -9.72 22.69 4.51
CA PHE A 126 -10.69 21.68 4.07
C PHE A 126 -10.03 20.30 3.94
N LEU A 127 -8.89 20.22 3.23
CA LEU A 127 -8.18 18.96 3.01
C LEU A 127 -7.67 18.32 4.31
N GLY A 128 -7.32 19.13 5.30
CA GLY A 128 -6.87 18.66 6.61
C GLY A 128 -7.90 17.85 7.37
N GLN A 129 -9.20 17.97 7.05
CA GLN A 129 -10.26 17.18 7.68
C GLN A 129 -10.12 15.68 7.38
N PHE A 130 -9.50 15.30 6.27
CA PHE A 130 -9.32 13.89 5.90
C PHE A 130 -8.13 13.23 6.60
N SER A 131 -7.12 14.01 7.00
CA SER A 131 -5.93 13.48 7.66
C SER A 131 -6.27 12.89 9.03
N GLY A 132 -5.74 11.71 9.32
CA GLY A 132 -5.96 10.97 10.56
C GLY A 132 -7.25 10.14 10.62
N LYS A 133 -8.16 10.28 9.65
CA LYS A 133 -9.32 9.37 9.52
C LYS A 133 -8.86 7.99 9.10
N HIS A 134 -9.60 6.95 9.44
CA HIS A 134 -9.30 5.58 9.04
C HIS A 134 -10.05 5.18 7.76
N VAL A 135 -9.49 4.30 6.94
CA VAL A 135 -10.16 3.76 5.73
C VAL A 135 -11.44 2.96 6.01
N ASN A 136 -11.76 2.70 7.28
CA ASN A 136 -13.00 2.03 7.69
C ASN A 136 -14.04 3.02 8.19
N ASP A 137 -13.67 4.30 8.32
CA ASP A 137 -14.58 5.34 8.74
C ASP A 137 -15.57 5.63 7.60
N PRO A 138 -16.80 6.08 7.93
CA PRO A 138 -17.80 6.39 6.92
C PRO A 138 -17.40 7.56 5.99
N ILE A 139 -16.54 8.47 6.47
CA ILE A 139 -16.10 9.70 5.76
C ILE A 139 -17.31 10.38 5.12
N ALA A 140 -18.34 10.66 5.92
CA ALA A 140 -19.62 11.18 5.48
C ALA A 140 -19.65 12.71 5.55
N LEU A 141 -20.11 13.34 4.46
CA LEU A 141 -20.34 14.77 4.41
C LEU A 141 -21.47 15.17 5.37
N GLY A 142 -21.22 16.17 6.22
CA GLY A 142 -22.15 16.67 7.23
C GLY A 142 -22.08 15.94 8.58
N THR A 143 -21.32 14.84 8.66
CA THR A 143 -21.09 14.10 9.92
C THR A 143 -19.60 14.09 10.24
N ASP A 144 -18.77 13.59 9.32
CA ASP A 144 -17.33 13.44 9.52
C ASP A 144 -16.50 14.53 8.82
N ILE A 145 -17.08 15.13 7.76
CA ILE A 145 -16.47 16.17 6.94
C ILE A 145 -17.46 17.33 6.84
N ASP A 146 -17.03 18.51 7.21
CA ASP A 146 -17.78 19.75 7.05
C ASP A 146 -17.91 20.11 5.57
N GLY A 147 -19.07 20.64 5.19
CA GLY A 147 -19.30 21.15 3.84
C GLY A 147 -18.71 22.54 3.60
N ILE A 148 -18.59 22.92 2.33
CA ILE A 148 -18.34 24.30 1.93
C ILE A 148 -19.62 24.89 1.36
N THR A 149 -20.14 25.95 1.96
CA THR A 149 -21.34 26.66 1.52
C THR A 149 -21.23 27.06 0.05
N ASN A 150 -22.28 26.82 -0.75
CA ASN A 150 -22.33 27.06 -2.21
C ASN A 150 -21.37 26.20 -3.06
N ALA A 151 -20.67 25.22 -2.50
CA ALA A 151 -19.79 24.30 -3.25
C ALA A 151 -20.15 22.82 -3.05
N THR A 152 -21.43 22.53 -2.75
CA THR A 152 -21.91 21.20 -2.38
C THR A 152 -21.57 20.11 -3.40
N ILE A 153 -21.64 20.41 -4.70
CA ILE A 153 -21.36 19.42 -5.76
C ILE A 153 -19.87 19.04 -5.78
N SER A 154 -18.98 20.03 -5.79
CA SER A 154 -17.53 19.82 -5.76
C SER A 154 -17.09 19.13 -4.47
N VAL A 155 -17.69 19.50 -3.33
CA VAL A 155 -17.43 18.87 -2.03
C VAL A 155 -17.84 17.40 -2.04
N ARG A 156 -19.05 17.08 -2.52
CA ARG A 156 -19.51 15.69 -2.62
C ARG A 156 -18.61 14.87 -3.53
N ALA A 157 -18.16 15.44 -4.64
CA ALA A 157 -17.24 14.77 -5.56
C ALA A 157 -15.89 14.49 -4.91
N LEU A 158 -15.34 15.42 -4.13
CA LEU A 158 -14.10 15.19 -3.40
C LEU A 158 -14.28 14.09 -2.35
N VAL A 159 -15.31 14.19 -1.51
CA VAL A 159 -15.60 13.20 -0.46
C VAL A 159 -15.84 11.80 -1.06
N SER A 160 -16.57 11.71 -2.18
CA SER A 160 -16.80 10.42 -2.84
C SER A 160 -15.51 9.84 -3.40
N GLY A 161 -14.64 10.66 -4.00
CA GLY A 161 -13.35 10.22 -4.50
C GLY A 161 -12.44 9.73 -3.38
N VAL A 162 -12.39 10.45 -2.25
CA VAL A 162 -11.61 10.03 -1.07
C VAL A 162 -12.12 8.69 -0.52
N ARG A 163 -13.44 8.50 -0.46
CA ARG A 163 -14.02 7.21 -0.04
C ARG A 163 -13.66 6.08 -1.00
N GLU A 164 -13.79 6.30 -2.31
CA GLU A 164 -13.41 5.30 -3.31
C GLU A 164 -11.93 4.91 -3.17
N ALA A 165 -11.05 5.88 -2.95
CA ALA A 165 -9.65 5.61 -2.70
C ALA A 165 -9.42 4.81 -1.41
N ALA A 166 -10.13 5.14 -0.32
CA ALA A 166 -10.05 4.40 0.94
C ALA A 166 -10.50 2.93 0.77
N ASP A 167 -11.61 2.71 0.06
CA ASP A 167 -12.12 1.36 -0.25
C ASP A 167 -11.13 0.55 -1.10
N LEU A 168 -10.52 1.20 -2.08
CA LEU A 168 -9.47 0.60 -2.93
C LEU A 168 -8.25 0.18 -2.11
N LEU A 169 -7.74 1.09 -1.29
CA LEU A 169 -6.55 0.87 -0.48
C LEU A 169 -6.80 -0.16 0.62
N LYS A 170 -8.04 -0.26 1.12
CA LYS A 170 -8.44 -1.34 2.04
C LYS A 170 -8.31 -2.72 1.40
N GLY A 171 -8.84 -2.90 0.19
CA GLY A 171 -8.81 -4.19 -0.51
C GLY A 171 -7.44 -4.56 -1.04
N ASP A 172 -6.83 -3.66 -1.84
CA ASP A 172 -5.59 -3.96 -2.56
C ASP A 172 -4.34 -3.81 -1.70
N PHE A 173 -4.31 -2.86 -0.75
CA PHE A 173 -3.10 -2.57 0.01
C PHE A 173 -3.13 -3.17 1.43
N LEU A 174 -4.14 -2.89 2.26
CA LEU A 174 -4.22 -3.47 3.61
C LEU A 174 -4.41 -4.99 3.58
N GLY A 175 -5.08 -5.53 2.55
CA GLY A 175 -5.16 -6.98 2.33
C GLY A 175 -3.79 -7.63 2.04
N GLN A 176 -2.84 -6.87 1.50
CA GLN A 176 -1.48 -7.33 1.16
C GLN A 176 -0.46 -7.04 2.26
N ILE A 177 -0.70 -6.03 3.11
CA ILE A 177 0.13 -5.73 4.27
C ILE A 177 -0.30 -6.61 5.45
N LYS A 178 0.43 -7.71 5.67
CA LYS A 178 0.33 -8.45 6.93
C LYS A 178 1.00 -7.65 8.05
N PRO A 179 0.32 -7.30 9.15
CA PRO A 179 0.96 -6.59 10.27
C PRO A 179 2.17 -7.38 10.78
N ARG A 180 3.31 -6.69 11.00
CA ARG A 180 4.52 -7.33 11.51
C ARG A 180 4.34 -7.51 13.01
N LYS A 181 4.12 -8.75 13.42
CA LYS A 181 4.14 -9.13 14.83
C LYS A 181 5.60 -9.20 15.28
N ALA A 182 5.93 -8.56 16.39
CA ALA A 182 7.19 -8.79 17.07
C ALA A 182 6.95 -9.11 18.53
N ILE A 183 8.01 -9.53 19.18
CA ILE A 183 7.98 -9.92 20.57
C ILE A 183 8.62 -8.79 21.39
N ASP A 184 7.92 -8.33 22.42
CA ASP A 184 8.44 -7.36 23.38
C ASP A 184 9.41 -8.05 24.35
N TRP A 185 10.63 -8.28 23.87
CA TRP A 185 11.67 -8.99 24.59
C TRP A 185 12.03 -8.38 25.95
N ALA A 186 11.84 -7.06 26.11
CA ALA A 186 12.14 -6.36 27.36
C ALA A 186 11.13 -6.68 28.48
N LYS A 187 9.92 -7.15 28.13
CA LYS A 187 8.85 -7.42 29.09
C LYS A 187 8.65 -8.90 29.39
N ILE A 188 9.30 -9.80 28.66
CA ILE A 188 9.21 -11.23 28.92
C ILE A 188 10.11 -11.59 30.09
N PRO A 189 9.55 -12.15 31.19
CA PRO A 189 10.36 -12.80 32.21
C PRO A 189 11.08 -14.02 31.66
N ASP A 190 12.30 -14.26 32.13
CA ASP A 190 13.03 -15.49 31.83
C ASP A 190 12.22 -16.71 32.31
N GLY A 191 12.06 -17.70 31.44
CA GLY A 191 11.20 -18.85 31.72
C GLY A 191 10.89 -19.70 30.49
N ASP A 192 10.14 -20.77 30.74
CA ASP A 192 9.63 -21.69 29.72
C ASP A 192 8.17 -21.40 29.42
N TYR A 193 7.87 -21.13 28.15
CA TYR A 193 6.53 -20.84 27.65
C TYR A 193 6.07 -21.96 26.74
N GLU A 194 4.86 -22.45 26.94
CA GLU A 194 4.26 -23.47 26.07
C GLU A 194 3.12 -22.90 25.25
N GLY A 195 3.11 -23.25 23.97
CA GLY A 195 2.06 -22.85 23.04
C GLY A 195 1.66 -24.01 22.16
N THR A 196 0.39 -23.99 21.74
CA THR A 196 -0.20 -25.04 20.93
C THR A 196 -0.85 -24.45 19.70
N ALA A 197 -0.67 -25.08 18.55
CA ALA A 197 -1.36 -24.72 17.32
C ALA A 197 -1.80 -25.96 16.54
N ALA A 198 -2.79 -25.78 15.66
CA ALA A 198 -3.29 -26.83 14.79
C ALA A 198 -2.27 -27.14 13.68
N GLY A 199 -1.85 -28.40 13.60
CA GLY A 199 -1.02 -28.95 12.54
C GLY A 199 -1.79 -29.88 11.60
N VAL A 200 -1.09 -30.57 10.70
CA VAL A 200 -1.70 -31.46 9.69
C VAL A 200 -2.32 -32.68 10.33
N GLY A 201 -1.61 -33.33 11.25
CA GLY A 201 -2.07 -34.56 11.90
C GLY A 201 -2.51 -34.38 13.36
N GLY A 202 -2.65 -33.13 13.82
CA GLY A 202 -3.12 -32.82 15.17
C GLY A 202 -2.46 -31.59 15.78
N PRO A 203 -2.68 -31.32 17.07
CA PRO A 203 -2.08 -30.18 17.75
C PRO A 203 -0.56 -30.35 17.88
N VAL A 204 0.19 -29.33 17.46
CA VAL A 204 1.62 -29.19 17.67
C VAL A 204 1.84 -28.34 18.92
N VAL A 205 2.55 -28.89 19.90
CA VAL A 205 2.91 -28.24 21.16
C VAL A 205 4.39 -27.89 21.11
N VAL A 206 4.70 -26.61 21.31
CA VAL A 206 6.06 -26.09 21.31
C VAL A 206 6.36 -25.45 22.66
N ARG A 207 7.57 -25.69 23.15
CA ARG A 207 8.14 -25.01 24.32
C ARG A 207 9.21 -24.03 23.87
N VAL A 208 9.10 -22.80 24.34
CA VAL A 208 10.00 -21.69 24.06
C VAL A 208 10.66 -21.28 25.37
N THR A 209 11.98 -21.39 25.43
CA THR A 209 12.77 -20.91 26.57
C THR A 209 13.28 -19.52 26.26
N VAL A 210 12.97 -18.58 27.15
CA VAL A 210 13.45 -17.20 27.08
C VAL A 210 14.44 -16.98 28.23
N ALA A 211 15.60 -16.44 27.91
CA ALA A 211 16.60 -16.04 28.90
C ALA A 211 17.31 -14.77 28.46
N GLN A 212 17.57 -13.85 29.40
CA GLN A 212 18.22 -12.57 29.15
C GLN A 212 17.53 -11.73 28.07
N GLY A 213 16.18 -11.74 28.05
CA GLY A 213 15.41 -10.97 27.08
C GLY A 213 15.62 -11.44 25.63
N ARG A 214 15.81 -12.74 25.40
CA ARG A 214 15.87 -13.35 24.07
C ARG A 214 15.47 -14.81 24.09
N MET A 215 14.99 -15.30 22.96
CA MET A 215 14.67 -16.71 22.76
C MET A 215 15.95 -17.54 22.67
N THR A 216 16.22 -18.39 23.65
CA THR A 216 17.44 -19.22 23.67
C THR A 216 17.21 -20.61 23.11
N ARG A 217 15.98 -21.13 23.23
CA ARG A 217 15.64 -22.46 22.75
C ARG A 217 14.18 -22.54 22.34
N VAL A 218 13.94 -23.27 21.26
CA VAL A 218 12.61 -23.70 20.84
C VAL A 218 12.66 -25.22 20.71
N ALA A 219 11.67 -25.91 21.26
CA ALA A 219 11.57 -27.36 21.17
C ALA A 219 10.13 -27.77 20.87
N VAL A 220 9.94 -28.62 19.87
CA VAL A 220 8.65 -29.27 19.63
C VAL A 220 8.51 -30.39 20.66
N VAL A 221 7.60 -30.22 21.63
CA VAL A 221 7.40 -31.16 22.75
C VAL A 221 6.47 -32.30 22.36
N ARG A 222 5.43 -31.98 21.59
CA ARG A 222 4.43 -32.95 21.13
C ARG A 222 3.95 -32.57 19.74
N HIS A 223 3.89 -33.54 18.84
CA HIS A 223 3.28 -33.39 17.53
C HIS A 223 2.72 -34.73 17.08
N ASN A 224 1.79 -34.71 16.14
CA ASN A 224 1.28 -35.91 15.46
C ASN A 224 1.32 -35.69 13.94
N GLU A 225 2.41 -35.11 13.47
CA GLU A 225 2.59 -34.72 12.07
C GLU A 225 2.93 -35.93 11.17
N SER A 226 2.75 -35.79 9.86
CA SER A 226 3.01 -36.85 8.89
C SER A 226 4.52 -37.20 8.84
N PRO A 227 4.92 -38.45 9.16
CA PRO A 227 6.32 -38.87 9.11
C PRO A 227 6.95 -38.67 7.72
N GLY A 228 8.23 -38.27 7.65
CA GLY A 228 8.96 -38.09 6.39
C GLY A 228 8.66 -36.78 5.65
N HIS A 229 7.47 -36.19 5.83
CA HIS A 229 7.09 -34.92 5.21
C HIS A 229 7.32 -33.71 6.12
N SER A 230 7.14 -33.89 7.43
CA SER A 230 7.19 -32.82 8.43
C SER A 230 8.55 -32.70 9.14
N ASP A 231 9.39 -33.74 9.07
CA ASP A 231 10.69 -33.81 9.72
C ASP A 231 11.60 -32.61 9.42
N PRO A 232 11.68 -32.12 8.16
CA PRO A 232 12.48 -30.94 7.85
C PRO A 232 11.99 -29.68 8.59
N ALA A 233 10.68 -29.50 8.75
CA ALA A 233 10.13 -28.37 9.50
C ALA A 233 10.43 -28.49 11.00
N ILE A 234 10.28 -29.68 11.57
CA ILE A 234 10.52 -29.93 13.00
C ILE A 234 11.99 -29.73 13.35
N ALA A 235 12.91 -30.10 12.45
CA ALA A 235 14.34 -29.94 12.66
C ALA A 235 14.83 -28.49 12.45
N LEU A 236 14.37 -27.82 11.38
CA LEU A 236 14.95 -26.53 10.95
C LEU A 236 14.25 -25.32 11.55
N MET A 237 12.93 -25.36 11.76
CA MET A 237 12.17 -24.18 12.21
C MET A 237 12.60 -23.70 13.60
N PRO A 238 12.83 -24.56 14.61
CA PRO A 238 13.29 -24.12 15.93
C PRO A 238 14.62 -23.35 15.86
N GLY A 239 15.57 -23.83 15.04
CA GLY A 239 16.85 -23.16 14.83
C GLY A 239 16.69 -21.79 14.16
N ARG A 240 15.87 -21.69 13.11
CA ARG A 240 15.61 -20.43 12.40
C ARG A 240 14.98 -19.36 13.31
N LEU A 241 14.09 -19.78 14.21
CA LEU A 241 13.43 -18.88 15.17
C LEU A 241 14.42 -18.33 16.20
N VAL A 242 15.28 -19.19 16.75
CA VAL A 242 16.34 -18.79 17.69
C VAL A 242 17.40 -17.92 17.00
N GLU A 243 17.76 -18.22 15.75
CA GLU A 243 18.74 -17.43 15.01
C GLU A 243 18.21 -16.03 14.67
N ARG A 244 16.99 -15.94 14.14
CA ARG A 244 16.42 -14.66 13.70
C ARG A 244 15.76 -13.84 14.81
N GLN A 245 15.46 -14.44 15.97
CA GLN A 245 14.71 -13.79 17.06
C GLN A 245 13.40 -13.14 16.56
N ALA A 246 12.73 -13.77 15.59
CA ALA A 246 11.57 -13.21 14.92
C ALA A 246 10.54 -14.30 14.60
N LEU A 247 9.26 -13.92 14.56
CA LEU A 247 8.17 -14.79 14.14
C LEU A 247 7.95 -14.80 12.62
N ASP A 248 8.61 -13.89 11.90
CA ASP A 248 8.56 -13.76 10.44
C ASP A 248 9.79 -14.44 9.83
N VAL A 249 9.78 -15.77 9.80
CA VAL A 249 10.85 -16.59 9.23
C VAL A 249 10.33 -17.44 8.08
N ASP A 250 11.20 -17.72 7.12
CA ASP A 250 10.86 -18.51 5.94
C ASP A 250 10.47 -19.93 6.33
N VAL A 251 9.32 -20.39 5.83
CA VAL A 251 8.85 -21.77 6.00
C VAL A 251 9.72 -22.76 5.24
N VAL A 252 9.72 -24.03 5.64
CA VAL A 252 10.45 -25.07 4.93
C VAL A 252 9.63 -25.58 3.74
N SER A 253 10.25 -25.62 2.55
CA SER A 253 9.64 -26.18 1.34
C SER A 253 9.18 -27.61 1.57
N ASN A 254 8.03 -27.97 1.00
CA ASN A 254 7.35 -29.27 1.19
C ASN A 254 6.86 -29.58 2.62
N ALA A 255 7.05 -28.66 3.58
CA ALA A 255 6.57 -28.78 4.95
C ALA A 255 5.89 -27.48 5.43
N THR A 256 5.17 -26.80 4.53
CA THR A 256 4.61 -25.46 4.76
C THR A 256 3.59 -25.43 5.89
N ILE A 257 2.69 -26.42 5.97
CA ILE A 257 1.62 -26.45 6.98
C ILE A 257 2.23 -26.67 8.36
N THR A 258 3.11 -27.66 8.52
CA THR A 258 3.83 -27.90 9.77
C THR A 258 4.69 -26.71 10.17
N SER A 259 5.40 -26.08 9.22
CA SER A 259 6.19 -24.88 9.49
C SER A 259 5.32 -23.75 10.04
N ARG A 260 4.14 -23.53 9.46
CA ARG A 260 3.16 -22.54 9.96
C ARG A 260 2.57 -22.93 11.31
N ALA A 261 2.34 -24.22 11.57
CA ALA A 261 1.88 -24.70 12.87
C ALA A 261 2.92 -24.44 13.97
N ILE A 262 4.20 -24.68 13.71
CA ILE A 262 5.29 -24.36 14.65
C ILE A 262 5.33 -22.85 14.91
N LEU A 263 5.27 -22.02 13.86
CA LEU A 263 5.23 -20.55 14.02
C LEU A 263 4.04 -20.09 14.87
N ALA A 264 2.85 -20.62 14.57
CA ALA A 264 1.63 -20.30 15.30
C ALA A 264 1.67 -20.79 16.76
N ALA A 265 2.29 -21.94 17.03
CA ALA A 265 2.46 -22.45 18.39
C ALA A 265 3.43 -21.58 19.19
N VAL A 266 4.51 -21.12 18.59
CA VAL A 266 5.46 -20.18 19.22
C VAL A 266 4.81 -18.82 19.46
N GLU A 267 4.01 -18.33 18.50
CA GLU A 267 3.22 -17.12 18.69
C GLU A 267 2.22 -17.27 19.85
N ALA A 268 1.54 -18.42 19.94
CA ALA A 268 0.62 -18.72 21.04
C ALA A 268 1.33 -18.79 22.40
N ALA A 269 2.54 -19.34 22.45
CA ALA A 269 3.35 -19.43 23.67
C ALA A 269 3.70 -18.04 24.22
N LEU A 270 3.92 -17.06 23.33
CA LEU A 270 4.36 -15.72 23.68
C LEU A 270 3.26 -14.66 23.50
N LYS A 271 1.98 -15.08 23.36
CA LYS A 271 0.87 -14.22 22.93
C LYS A 271 0.74 -12.94 23.76
N ASP A 272 0.94 -13.01 25.07
CA ASP A 272 0.81 -11.88 25.98
C ASP A 272 1.92 -10.82 25.81
N TYR A 273 2.98 -11.18 25.08
CA TYR A 273 4.14 -10.35 24.78
C TYR A 273 4.32 -10.10 23.28
N VAL A 274 3.40 -10.62 22.46
CA VAL A 274 3.33 -10.27 21.04
C VAL A 274 2.80 -8.86 20.94
N ILE A 275 3.69 -7.94 20.61
CA ILE A 275 3.31 -6.58 20.23
C ILE A 275 3.10 -6.55 18.74
N ILE A 276 1.98 -5.98 18.34
CA ILE A 276 1.85 -5.46 16.99
C ILE A 276 2.76 -4.25 16.98
N LEU A 277 3.92 -4.39 16.35
CA LEU A 277 4.80 -3.25 16.23
C LEU A 277 4.01 -2.17 15.47
N PRO A 278 3.87 -0.96 16.04
CA PRO A 278 3.65 0.18 15.20
C PRO A 278 4.78 0.15 14.17
N ARG A 279 4.42 -0.12 12.92
CA ARG A 279 5.36 0.10 11.83
C ARG A 279 5.72 1.58 11.80
#